data_AF-D4MPS3-F1
#
_entry.id   AF-D4MPS3-F1
#
_cell.length_a   1.000
_cell.length_b   1.000
_cell.length_c   1.000
_cell.angle_alpha   90.00
_cell.angle_beta   90.00
_cell.angle_gamma   90.00
#
_symmetry.space_group_name_H-M   'P 1'
#
loop_
_entity.id
_entity.type
_entity.pdbx_description
1 polymer ?
#
loop_
_entity_poly.entity_id
_entity_poly.type
_entity_poly.pdbx_seq_one_letter_code
_entity_poly.pdbx_strand_id
1 'polypeptide(L)'
;MQYIYTYRNNELIRRIEFQNGNSYVSSIHIDNLHEGIVLTSNDDFFQRWLQCKTKPELLETRGDIRVVDLFCGCGGMSLGIAEACRALDYRFVPVLGADMDPVALQVYKENFKPHHVISEPIENQIDSEIGAEISEAEKSFINLVGEVDILIGGPPCQGNSDLNNHTRREDPRNLLYLNRGREAVLGLCAVRPSAGSDSSGDLRKFQKRRRNGIKNL
;
A
#
# COMPACT_ATOMS: atom_id res chain seq x y z
N MET A 1 16.77 6.08 -9.60
CA MET A 1 15.74 7.09 -9.25
C MET A 1 16.42 8.16 -8.43
N GLN A 2 16.20 9.43 -8.74
CA GLN A 2 16.80 10.57 -8.06
C GLN A 2 15.70 11.49 -7.54
N TYR A 3 15.88 12.01 -6.33
CA TYR A 3 14.98 12.99 -5.72
C TYR A 3 15.65 14.36 -5.77
N ILE A 4 14.92 15.34 -6.27
CA ILE A 4 15.37 16.73 -6.38
C ILE A 4 14.33 17.58 -5.66
N TYR A 5 14.79 18.36 -4.68
CA TYR A 5 13.95 19.27 -3.92
C TYR A 5 14.35 20.70 -4.24
N THR A 6 13.37 21.53 -4.60
CA THR A 6 13.60 22.93 -4.93
C THR A 6 12.56 23.81 -4.26
N TYR A 7 12.98 24.98 -3.79
CA TYR A 7 12.09 26.01 -3.28
C TYR A 7 12.08 27.19 -4.26
N ARG A 8 10.90 27.53 -4.80
CA ARG A 8 10.70 28.69 -5.70
C ARG A 8 9.28 29.22 -5.54
N ASN A 9 9.08 30.53 -5.68
CA ASN A 9 7.75 31.16 -5.67
C ASN A 9 6.85 30.75 -4.49
N ASN A 10 7.39 30.71 -3.27
CA ASN A 10 6.69 30.25 -2.06
C ASN A 10 6.13 28.83 -2.15
N GLU A 11 6.78 27.99 -2.95
CA GLU A 11 6.40 26.61 -3.17
C GLU A 11 7.60 25.69 -2.93
N LEU A 12 7.39 24.64 -2.14
CA LEU A 12 8.32 23.51 -2.07
C LEU A 12 7.95 22.53 -3.17
N ILE A 13 8.90 22.18 -4.00
CA ILE A 13 8.72 21.30 -5.15
C ILE A 13 9.63 20.09 -4.98
N ARG A 14 9.05 18.90 -5.01
CA ARG A 14 9.75 17.62 -5.10
C ARG A 14 9.61 17.07 -6.51
N ARG A 15 10.73 16.87 -7.19
CA ARG A 15 10.82 16.14 -8.45
C ARG A 15 11.47 14.78 -8.23
N ILE A 16 10.86 13.73 -8.79
CA ILE A 16 11.39 12.37 -8.79
C ILE A 16 11.73 12.01 -10.23
N GLU A 17 13.01 11.73 -10.50
CA GLU A 17 13.51 11.40 -11.84
C GLU A 17 13.89 9.91 -11.92
N PHE A 18 13.42 9.23 -12.96
CA PHE A 18 13.66 7.82 -13.22
C PHE A 18 14.72 7.65 -14.31
N GLN A 19 15.45 6.52 -14.29
CA GLN A 19 16.50 6.23 -15.28
C GLN A 19 15.99 6.12 -16.72
N ASN A 20 14.69 5.86 -16.89
CA ASN A 20 14.03 5.79 -18.18
C ASN A 20 13.60 7.17 -18.72
N GLY A 21 13.97 8.26 -18.05
CA GLY A 21 13.63 9.63 -18.46
C GLY A 21 12.29 10.14 -17.93
N ASN A 22 11.47 9.30 -17.29
CA ASN A 22 10.23 9.76 -16.67
C ASN A 22 10.54 10.63 -15.46
N SER A 23 9.74 11.68 -15.26
CA SER A 23 9.83 12.52 -14.07
C SER A 23 8.45 12.83 -13.52
N TYR A 24 8.36 12.91 -12.20
CA TYR A 24 7.13 13.27 -11.50
C TYR A 24 7.37 14.44 -10.57
N VAL A 25 6.43 15.36 -10.52
CA VAL A 25 6.55 16.59 -9.74
C VAL A 25 5.41 16.66 -8.73
N SER A 26 5.75 16.94 -7.48
CA SER A 26 4.81 17.24 -6.41
C SER A 26 5.17 18.59 -5.83
N SER A 27 4.18 19.37 -5.41
CA SER A 27 4.43 20.67 -4.83
C SER A 27 3.52 21.00 -3.65
N ILE A 28 4.02 21.88 -2.79
CA ILE A 28 3.33 22.39 -1.59
C ILE A 28 3.43 23.90 -1.63
N HIS A 29 2.28 24.57 -1.81
CA HIS A 29 2.19 26.01 -1.73
C HIS A 29 2.10 26.46 -0.26
N ILE A 30 2.74 27.58 0.09
CA ILE A 30 2.71 28.13 1.46
C ILE A 30 1.29 28.34 1.99
N ASP A 31 0.34 28.70 1.11
CA ASP A 31 -1.06 28.93 1.49
C ASP A 31 -1.76 27.66 1.98
N ASN A 32 -1.20 26.48 1.69
CA ASN A 32 -1.71 25.23 2.24
C ASN A 32 -1.17 24.95 3.65
N LEU A 33 -0.23 25.72 4.18
CA LEU A 33 0.30 25.52 5.53
C LEU A 33 -0.48 26.35 6.57
N HIS A 34 -0.40 25.93 7.84
CA HIS A 34 -0.93 26.70 8.95
C HIS A 34 -0.23 28.06 9.08
N GLU A 35 -0.95 29.06 9.59
CA GLU A 35 -0.41 30.41 9.80
C GLU A 35 0.85 30.37 10.67
N GLY A 36 1.84 31.22 10.34
CA GLY A 36 3.13 31.29 11.03
C GLY A 36 4.20 30.33 10.48
N ILE A 37 3.86 29.42 9.58
CA ILE A 37 4.86 28.59 8.89
C ILE A 37 5.41 29.35 7.67
N VAL A 38 6.73 29.51 7.62
CA VAL A 38 7.46 30.09 6.49
C VAL A 38 8.26 29.00 5.80
N LEU A 39 8.17 28.92 4.47
CA LEU A 39 8.94 27.99 3.65
C LEU A 39 10.33 28.55 3.31
N THR A 40 11.32 27.66 3.32
CA THR A 40 12.73 27.92 3.06
C THR A 40 13.33 26.81 2.20
N SER A 41 14.53 27.03 1.66
CA SER A 41 15.25 26.02 0.89
C SER A 41 15.75 24.83 1.71
N ASN A 42 15.75 24.92 3.04
CA ASN A 42 16.23 23.87 3.96
C ASN A 42 15.09 23.00 4.51
N ASP A 43 13.85 23.30 4.15
CA ASP A 43 12.70 22.55 4.64
C ASP A 43 12.62 21.15 4.03
N ASP A 44 12.28 20.17 4.87
CA ASP A 44 11.95 18.83 4.42
C ASP A 44 10.55 18.80 3.80
N PHE A 45 10.47 18.30 2.56
CA PHE A 45 9.21 18.26 1.82
C PHE A 45 8.15 17.43 2.53
N PHE A 46 8.52 16.27 3.09
CA PHE A 46 7.55 15.36 3.74
C PHE A 46 7.06 15.92 5.07
N GLN A 47 7.93 16.57 5.84
CA GLN A 47 7.53 17.26 7.05
C GLN A 47 6.52 18.36 6.76
N ARG A 48 6.76 19.20 5.75
CA ARG A 48 5.81 20.26 5.36
C ARG A 48 4.55 19.71 4.76
N TRP A 49 4.64 18.60 4.03
CA TRP A 49 3.49 17.90 3.49
C TRP A 49 2.53 17.43 4.60
N LEU A 50 3.06 16.88 5.71
CA LEU A 50 2.27 16.48 6.88
C LEU A 50 1.61 17.65 7.62
N GLN A 51 2.06 18.88 7.38
CA GLN A 51 1.52 20.11 7.99
C GLN A 51 0.52 20.86 7.10
N CYS A 52 0.20 20.29 5.94
CA CYS A 52 -0.77 20.88 5.02
C CYS A 52 -2.19 20.82 5.59
N LYS A 53 -2.93 21.91 5.46
CA LYS A 53 -4.34 22.07 5.88
C LYS A 53 -5.28 21.23 5.03
N THR A 54 -4.96 21.12 3.75
CA THR A 54 -5.73 20.32 2.79
C THR A 54 -4.86 19.22 2.20
N LYS A 55 -5.49 18.09 1.92
CA LYS A 55 -4.86 17.04 1.14
C LYS A 55 -4.61 17.56 -0.27
N PRO A 56 -3.41 17.37 -0.83
CA PRO A 56 -3.12 17.80 -2.19
C PRO A 56 -4.05 17.10 -3.19
N GLU A 57 -4.60 17.87 -4.12
CA GLU A 57 -5.52 17.37 -5.13
C GLU A 57 -4.78 16.61 -6.24
N LEU A 58 -5.41 15.54 -6.74
CA LEU A 58 -5.03 14.89 -7.99
C LEU A 58 -5.80 15.57 -9.11
N LEU A 59 -5.11 16.31 -9.98
CA LEU A 59 -5.74 17.02 -11.11
C LEU A 59 -6.11 16.06 -12.25
N GLU A 60 -5.20 15.14 -12.58
CA GLU A 60 -5.40 14.11 -13.60
C GLU A 60 -4.99 12.75 -13.06
N THR A 61 -5.62 11.69 -13.54
CA THR A 61 -5.29 10.33 -13.13
C THR A 61 -5.11 9.39 -14.32
N ARG A 62 -4.06 8.58 -14.26
CA ARG A 62 -3.73 7.48 -15.17
C ARG A 62 -4.52 6.21 -14.85
N GLY A 63 -5.24 6.20 -13.73
CA GLY A 63 -6.05 5.09 -13.29
C GLY A 63 -6.06 4.95 -11.76
N ASP A 64 -6.76 3.91 -11.32
CA ASP A 64 -6.88 3.57 -9.91
C ASP A 64 -5.84 2.54 -9.50
N ILE A 65 -5.33 2.69 -8.28
CA ILE A 65 -4.56 1.68 -7.57
C ILE A 65 -5.35 1.30 -6.33
N ARG A 66 -5.92 0.10 -6.36
CA ARG A 66 -6.77 -0.46 -5.32
C ARG A 66 -5.92 -1.17 -4.28
N VAL A 67 -6.04 -0.73 -3.03
CA VAL A 67 -5.13 -1.14 -1.95
C VAL A 67 -5.89 -1.79 -0.81
N VAL A 68 -5.38 -2.92 -0.34
CA VAL A 68 -5.78 -3.57 0.91
C VAL A 68 -4.65 -3.43 1.91
N ASP A 69 -4.95 -2.97 3.12
CA ASP A 69 -3.99 -2.77 4.21
C ASP A 69 -4.36 -3.65 5.41
N LEU A 70 -3.63 -4.77 5.55
CA LEU A 70 -3.76 -5.69 6.68
C LEU A 70 -2.84 -5.22 7.80
N PHE A 71 -3.33 -5.13 9.03
CA PHE A 71 -2.60 -4.51 10.15
C PHE A 71 -2.33 -3.02 9.88
N CYS A 72 -3.38 -2.29 9.47
CA CYS A 72 -3.24 -0.93 8.97
C CYS A 72 -2.89 0.10 10.04
N GLY A 73 -3.12 -0.20 11.32
CA GLY A 73 -3.05 0.75 12.42
C GLY A 73 -3.81 2.04 12.09
N CYS A 74 -3.18 3.19 12.33
CA CYS A 74 -3.72 4.50 11.94
C CYS A 74 -3.48 4.86 10.45
N GLY A 75 -2.82 3.99 9.69
CA GLY A 75 -2.65 4.09 8.23
C GLY A 75 -1.39 4.77 7.75
N GLY A 76 -0.29 4.73 8.51
CA GLY A 76 0.99 5.30 8.08
C GLY A 76 1.52 4.70 6.78
N MET A 77 1.35 3.39 6.56
CA MET A 77 1.78 2.75 5.31
C MET A 77 0.86 3.11 4.13
N SER A 78 -0.46 3.06 4.34
CA SER A 78 -1.46 3.58 3.40
C SER A 78 -1.21 5.04 3.00
N LEU A 79 -0.77 5.88 3.93
CA LEU A 79 -0.41 7.28 3.66
C LEU A 79 0.74 7.40 2.67
N GLY A 80 1.80 6.61 2.85
CA GLY A 80 2.94 6.56 1.93
C GLY A 80 2.55 6.07 0.54
N ILE A 81 1.67 5.08 0.44
CA ILE A 81 1.15 4.60 -0.85
C ILE A 81 0.26 5.64 -1.51
N ALA A 82 -0.60 6.31 -0.75
CA ALA A 82 -1.44 7.37 -1.27
C ALA A 82 -0.59 8.50 -1.88
N GLU A 83 0.50 8.87 -1.22
CA GLU A 83 1.44 9.86 -1.75
C GLU A 83 2.25 9.36 -2.94
N ALA A 84 2.61 8.07 -2.98
CA ALA A 84 3.25 7.48 -4.15
C ALA A 84 2.29 7.46 -5.35
N CYS A 85 1.03 7.07 -5.14
CA CYS A 85 0.00 7.11 -6.17
C CYS A 85 -0.18 8.54 -6.68
N ARG A 86 -0.36 9.50 -5.76
CA ARG A 86 -0.50 10.92 -6.10
C ARG A 86 0.68 11.44 -6.92
N ALA A 87 1.91 11.11 -6.50
CA ALA A 87 3.11 11.51 -7.21
C ALA A 87 3.21 10.87 -8.60
N LEU A 88 2.66 9.67 -8.79
CA LEU A 88 2.70 8.92 -10.05
C LEU A 88 1.46 9.13 -10.92
N ASP A 89 0.62 10.11 -10.58
CA ASP A 89 -0.66 10.43 -11.21
C ASP A 89 -1.67 9.26 -11.18
N TYR A 90 -1.65 8.46 -10.12
CA TYR A 90 -2.66 7.43 -9.84
C TYR A 90 -3.55 7.85 -8.69
N ARG A 91 -4.82 7.44 -8.75
CA ARG A 91 -5.75 7.58 -7.63
C ARG A 91 -5.57 6.40 -6.67
N PHE A 92 -5.26 6.72 -5.43
CA PHE A 92 -5.28 5.73 -4.35
C PHE A 92 -6.71 5.38 -3.97
N VAL A 93 -7.06 4.09 -4.05
CA VAL A 93 -8.38 3.57 -3.69
C VAL A 93 -8.21 2.58 -2.53
N PRO A 94 -8.45 3.00 -1.28
CA PRO A 94 -8.39 2.10 -0.13
C PRO A 94 -9.63 1.19 -0.14
N VAL A 95 -9.42 -0.08 -0.44
CA VAL A 95 -10.50 -1.09 -0.50
C VAL A 95 -10.84 -1.58 0.90
N LEU A 96 -9.82 -1.99 1.64
CA LEU A 96 -9.98 -2.57 2.97
C LEU A 96 -8.83 -2.11 3.87
N GLY A 97 -9.16 -1.67 5.08
CA GLY A 97 -8.23 -1.57 6.20
C GLY A 97 -8.62 -2.56 7.29
N ALA A 98 -7.70 -3.41 7.73
CA ALA A 98 -7.93 -4.36 8.80
C ALA A 98 -6.96 -4.11 9.96
N ASP A 99 -7.46 -3.94 11.18
CA ASP A 99 -6.64 -3.85 12.38
C ASP A 99 -7.47 -4.25 13.60
N MET A 100 -6.84 -4.88 14.60
CA MET A 100 -7.54 -5.28 15.83
C MET A 100 -7.75 -4.12 16.81
N ASP A 101 -7.00 -3.02 16.67
CA ASP A 101 -7.18 -1.82 17.49
C ASP A 101 -8.29 -0.93 16.89
N PRO A 102 -9.49 -0.87 17.51
CA PRO A 102 -10.60 -0.09 16.98
C PRO A 102 -10.33 1.42 17.01
N VAL A 103 -9.46 1.92 17.89
CA VAL A 103 -9.10 3.34 17.96
C VAL A 103 -8.22 3.71 16.78
N ALA A 104 -7.19 2.90 16.51
CA ALA A 104 -6.33 3.09 15.35
C ALA A 104 -7.13 2.98 14.03
N LEU A 105 -8.02 1.99 13.95
CA LEU A 105 -8.87 1.76 12.79
C LEU A 105 -9.89 2.90 12.56
N GLN A 106 -10.39 3.54 13.62
CA GLN A 106 -11.26 4.72 13.51
C GLN A 106 -10.48 5.89 12.87
N VAL A 107 -9.23 6.13 13.29
CA VAL A 107 -8.36 7.13 12.67
C VAL A 107 -8.08 6.79 11.20
N TYR A 108 -7.81 5.52 10.90
CA TYR A 108 -7.66 5.04 9.52
C TYR A 108 -8.90 5.36 8.67
N LYS A 109 -10.10 5.09 9.20
CA LYS A 109 -11.37 5.33 8.51
C LYS A 109 -11.61 6.80 8.22
N GLU A 110 -11.34 7.68 9.18
CA GLU A 110 -11.46 9.12 9.00
C GLU A 110 -10.49 9.64 7.95
N ASN A 111 -9.26 9.12 7.95
CA ASN A 111 -8.23 9.53 7.01
C ASN A 111 -8.50 9.02 5.59
N PHE A 112 -8.77 7.73 5.40
CA PHE A 112 -8.74 7.10 4.08
C PHE A 112 -10.13 6.79 3.52
N LYS A 113 -11.16 6.73 4.37
CA LYS A 113 -12.53 6.35 3.98
C LYS A 113 -12.56 5.07 3.13
N PRO A 114 -11.98 3.95 3.63
CA PRO A 114 -11.94 2.71 2.88
C PRO A 114 -13.36 2.19 2.62
N HIS A 115 -13.53 1.38 1.57
CA HIS A 115 -14.83 0.75 1.29
C HIS A 115 -15.26 -0.18 2.44
N HIS A 116 -14.30 -0.91 3.01
CA HIS A 116 -14.52 -1.86 4.08
C HIS A 116 -13.50 -1.67 5.21
N VAL A 117 -13.90 -2.08 6.42
CA VAL A 117 -13.01 -2.19 7.58
C VAL A 117 -13.27 -3.49 8.33
N ILE A 118 -12.22 -4.09 8.87
CA ILE A 118 -12.29 -5.31 9.68
C ILE A 118 -11.57 -5.03 11.01
N SER A 119 -12.31 -5.13 12.11
CA SER A 119 -11.82 -4.83 13.47
C SER A 119 -11.54 -6.09 14.30
N GLU A 120 -11.26 -7.21 13.64
CA GLU A 120 -11.09 -8.53 14.23
C GLU A 120 -9.83 -9.22 13.66
N PRO A 121 -9.35 -10.33 14.25
CA PRO A 121 -8.22 -11.09 13.73
C PRO A 121 -8.44 -11.46 12.26
N ILE A 122 -7.45 -11.19 11.40
CA ILE A 122 -7.55 -11.46 9.96
C ILE A 122 -7.63 -12.97 9.65
N GLU A 123 -7.17 -13.78 10.60
CA GLU A 123 -7.27 -15.24 10.62
C GLU A 123 -8.72 -15.73 10.59
N ASN A 124 -9.69 -14.91 11.01
CA ASN A 124 -11.12 -15.22 10.85
C ASN A 124 -11.57 -15.20 9.38
N GLN A 125 -10.81 -14.54 8.51
CA GLN A 125 -11.12 -14.33 7.10
C GLN A 125 -10.23 -15.18 6.18
N ILE A 126 -9.01 -15.50 6.64
CA ILE A 126 -8.03 -16.32 5.95
C ILE A 126 -7.62 -17.44 6.92
N ASP A 127 -8.44 -18.49 6.94
CA ASP A 127 -8.47 -19.50 8.00
C ASP A 127 -7.77 -20.82 7.63
N SER A 128 -7.34 -20.99 6.38
CA SER A 128 -6.89 -22.29 5.86
C SER A 128 -5.36 -22.38 5.67
N GLU A 129 -4.80 -23.60 5.69
CA GLU A 129 -3.35 -23.88 5.63
C GLU A 129 -2.77 -23.99 4.21
N ILE A 130 -1.54 -23.52 3.94
CA ILE A 130 -0.91 -23.47 2.58
C ILE A 130 -1.16 -24.74 1.76
N GLY A 131 -1.73 -24.59 0.55
CA GLY A 131 -2.01 -25.71 -0.36
C GLY A 131 -3.35 -26.42 -0.15
N ALA A 132 -4.08 -26.14 0.94
CA ALA A 132 -5.48 -26.57 1.09
C ALA A 132 -6.42 -25.86 0.09
N GLU A 133 -7.62 -26.41 -0.10
CA GLU A 133 -8.67 -25.75 -0.88
C GLU A 133 -9.08 -24.41 -0.26
N ILE A 134 -9.62 -23.50 -1.09
CA ILE A 134 -10.12 -22.20 -0.63
C ILE A 134 -11.39 -22.42 0.19
N SER A 135 -11.38 -21.95 1.45
CA SER A 135 -12.54 -22.06 2.35
C SER A 135 -13.69 -21.12 1.96
N GLU A 136 -14.87 -21.31 2.55
CA GLU A 136 -16.00 -20.39 2.34
C GLU A 136 -15.74 -18.99 2.94
N ALA A 137 -14.98 -18.92 4.04
CA ALA A 137 -14.54 -17.64 4.61
C ALA A 137 -13.61 -16.91 3.62
N GLU A 138 -12.62 -17.62 3.07
CA GLU A 138 -11.70 -17.07 2.07
C GLU A 138 -12.42 -16.64 0.79
N LYS A 139 -13.41 -17.41 0.30
CA LYS A 139 -14.26 -17.01 -0.85
C LYS A 139 -15.06 -15.74 -0.57
N SER A 140 -15.64 -15.64 0.63
CA SER A 140 -16.40 -14.47 1.06
C SER A 140 -15.51 -13.24 1.14
N PHE A 141 -14.30 -13.40 1.67
CA PHE A 141 -13.29 -12.35 1.74
C PHE A 141 -12.86 -11.88 0.34
N ILE A 142 -12.58 -12.79 -0.58
CA ILE A 142 -12.23 -12.46 -1.99
C ILE A 142 -13.35 -11.68 -2.67
N ASN A 143 -14.61 -12.10 -2.49
CA ASN A 143 -15.76 -11.40 -3.06
C ASN A 143 -15.97 -10.00 -2.44
N LEU A 144 -15.66 -9.84 -1.15
CA LEU A 144 -15.75 -8.56 -0.46
C LEU A 144 -14.75 -7.54 -1.02
N VAL A 145 -13.49 -7.93 -1.19
CA VAL A 145 -12.42 -7.01 -1.63
C VAL A 145 -12.35 -6.84 -3.15
N GLY A 146 -12.74 -7.87 -3.91
CA GLY A 146 -12.69 -7.89 -5.37
C GLY A 146 -11.27 -7.78 -5.92
N GLU A 147 -11.09 -7.09 -7.05
CA GLU A 147 -9.77 -6.85 -7.63
C GLU A 147 -8.93 -5.94 -6.71
N VAL A 148 -7.65 -6.28 -6.57
CA VAL A 148 -6.68 -5.54 -5.74
C VAL A 148 -5.40 -5.37 -6.56
N ASP A 149 -4.77 -4.20 -6.50
CA ASP A 149 -3.49 -3.91 -7.15
C ASP A 149 -2.32 -4.05 -6.15
N ILE A 150 -2.55 -3.64 -4.91
CA ILE A 150 -1.54 -3.69 -3.84
C ILE A 150 -2.15 -4.26 -2.57
N LEU A 151 -1.55 -5.32 -2.05
CA LEU A 151 -1.76 -5.80 -0.70
C LEU A 151 -0.56 -5.38 0.15
N ILE A 152 -0.81 -4.63 1.22
CA ILE A 152 0.19 -4.28 2.21
C ILE A 152 -0.21 -4.78 3.59
N GLY A 153 0.80 -4.89 4.46
CA GLY A 153 0.56 -5.07 5.87
C GLY A 153 1.84 -5.11 6.68
N GLY A 154 1.83 -4.44 7.82
CA GLY A 154 2.94 -4.41 8.77
C GLY A 154 2.65 -5.30 9.97
N PRO A 155 2.79 -6.63 9.87
CA PRO A 155 2.45 -7.52 10.98
C PRO A 155 3.31 -7.18 12.22
N PRO A 156 2.76 -7.33 13.44
CA PRO A 156 3.44 -6.93 14.67
C PRO A 156 4.77 -7.69 14.87
N CYS A 157 5.86 -6.93 15.00
CA CYS A 157 7.24 -7.41 15.12
C CYS A 157 7.59 -8.00 16.52
N GLN A 158 6.63 -8.51 17.30
CA GLN A 158 6.91 -8.96 18.68
C GLN A 158 7.75 -10.26 18.79
N GLY A 159 8.26 -10.77 17.68
CA GLY A 159 9.09 -11.97 17.59
C GLY A 159 10.59 -11.78 17.44
N ASN A 160 11.06 -10.57 17.07
CA ASN A 160 12.43 -10.34 16.56
C ASN A 160 13.25 -9.28 17.33
N SER A 161 12.84 -8.93 18.55
CA SER A 161 13.71 -8.15 19.42
C SER A 161 14.63 -9.09 20.20
N ASP A 162 15.91 -9.17 19.81
CA ASP A 162 17.00 -9.80 20.58
C ASP A 162 17.34 -9.00 21.86
N LEU A 163 16.33 -8.48 22.56
CA LEU A 163 16.46 -7.95 23.91
C LEU A 163 15.50 -8.72 24.82
N ASN A 164 16.07 -9.76 25.44
CA ASN A 164 15.62 -10.48 26.62
C ASN A 164 14.86 -11.81 26.40
N ASN A 165 15.66 -12.87 26.50
CA ASN A 165 15.38 -14.13 27.18
C ASN A 165 14.98 -15.36 26.34
N HIS A 166 15.76 -16.42 26.57
CA HIS A 166 15.92 -17.67 25.82
C HIS A 166 14.74 -18.68 25.89
N THR A 167 13.51 -18.24 26.18
CA THR A 167 12.41 -19.17 26.51
C THR A 167 11.07 -18.82 25.86
N ARG A 168 11.05 -18.53 24.55
CA ARG A 168 9.79 -18.46 23.75
C ARG A 168 9.96 -18.90 22.29
N ARG A 169 10.48 -20.11 22.06
CA ARG A 169 10.48 -20.75 20.72
C ARG A 169 9.11 -21.32 20.31
N GLU A 170 8.07 -21.15 21.13
CA GLU A 170 6.72 -21.69 20.89
C GLU A 170 5.64 -20.63 21.16
N ASP A 171 5.83 -19.40 20.67
CA ASP A 171 4.71 -18.47 20.59
C ASP A 171 4.00 -18.69 19.24
N PRO A 172 2.70 -19.07 19.20
CA PRO A 172 1.97 -19.27 17.94
C PRO A 172 1.88 -17.99 17.08
N ARG A 173 2.12 -16.81 17.67
CA ARG A 173 2.28 -15.53 16.94
C ARG A 173 3.62 -15.43 16.20
N ASN A 174 4.56 -16.32 16.54
CA ASN A 174 5.94 -16.32 16.08
C ASN A 174 6.23 -17.45 15.08
N LEU A 175 5.18 -18.07 14.52
CA LEU A 175 5.20 -18.77 13.23
C LEU A 175 5.49 -17.74 12.12
N LEU A 176 6.69 -17.15 12.15
CA LEU A 176 7.25 -15.99 11.43
C LEU A 176 7.03 -15.91 9.91
N TYR A 177 6.30 -16.86 9.32
CA TYR A 177 6.29 -17.18 7.89
C TYR A 177 5.04 -17.92 7.41
N LEU A 178 4.27 -18.58 8.29
CA LEU A 178 3.47 -19.75 7.92
C LEU A 178 2.05 -19.38 7.48
N ASN A 179 2.04 -18.56 6.44
CA ASN A 179 1.01 -18.35 5.42
C ASN A 179 1.56 -17.25 4.47
N ARG A 180 2.33 -16.24 4.96
CA ARG A 180 3.03 -15.16 4.20
C ARG A 180 2.16 -14.33 3.25
N GLY A 181 0.86 -14.30 3.52
CA GLY A 181 -0.14 -14.07 2.50
C GLY A 181 -0.17 -15.30 1.63
N ARG A 182 -0.98 -16.32 1.98
CA ARG A 182 -1.00 -17.69 1.42
C ARG A 182 -1.17 -17.79 -0.10
N GLU A 183 -0.16 -17.26 -0.80
CA GLU A 183 0.07 -16.76 -2.18
C GLU A 183 -0.35 -15.33 -2.63
N ALA A 184 -0.25 -14.32 -1.75
CA ALA A 184 -0.50 -12.88 -1.95
C ALA A 184 -1.90 -12.38 -2.48
N VAL A 185 -3.02 -13.11 -2.49
CA VAL A 185 -3.33 -14.42 -1.90
C VAL A 185 -4.69 -14.94 -2.41
N LEU A 186 -4.86 -16.00 -3.17
CA LEU A 186 -3.97 -16.74 -4.03
C LEU A 186 -4.03 -16.06 -5.40
N GLY A 187 -3.07 -15.17 -5.64
CA GLY A 187 -3.06 -14.23 -6.76
C GLY A 187 -3.76 -12.91 -6.41
N LEU A 188 -3.34 -11.81 -7.02
CA LEU A 188 -4.21 -10.65 -7.25
C LEU A 188 -5.38 -11.16 -8.12
N CYS A 189 -6.42 -11.80 -7.57
CA CYS A 189 -7.43 -12.58 -8.32
C CYS A 189 -8.17 -11.72 -9.39
N ALA A 190 -7.82 -11.59 -10.69
CA ALA A 190 -6.81 -12.18 -11.57
C ALA A 190 -6.43 -11.17 -12.71
N VAL A 191 -5.34 -10.40 -12.55
CA VAL A 191 -4.59 -9.56 -13.54
C VAL A 191 -5.39 -8.82 -14.65
N ARG A 192 -5.54 -7.48 -14.52
CA ARG A 192 -5.90 -6.57 -15.62
C ARG A 192 -4.95 -6.70 -16.84
N PRO A 193 -5.43 -6.82 -18.09
CA PRO A 193 -4.67 -6.37 -19.25
C PRO A 193 -4.71 -4.85 -19.30
N SER A 194 -3.54 -4.21 -19.31
CA SER A 194 -3.41 -2.77 -19.40
C SER A 194 -4.10 -2.22 -20.66
N ALA A 195 -5.00 -1.26 -20.47
CA ALA A 195 -5.47 -0.40 -21.55
C ALA A 195 -4.51 0.79 -21.69
N GLY A 196 -3.76 0.81 -22.80
CA GLY A 196 -3.01 1.94 -23.37
C GLY A 196 -1.61 2.17 -22.76
N SER A 197 -0.48 2.05 -23.45
CA SER A 197 -0.18 2.06 -24.88
C SER A 197 1.18 1.38 -25.15
N ASP A 198 1.22 0.54 -26.20
CA ASP A 198 2.37 0.01 -26.95
C ASP A 198 3.63 -0.55 -26.26
N SER A 199 3.72 -1.88 -26.17
CA SER A 199 4.95 -2.68 -26.40
C SER A 199 4.60 -4.18 -26.38
N SER A 200 4.03 -4.65 -27.49
CA SER A 200 3.38 -5.95 -27.70
C SER A 200 4.30 -7.19 -27.74
N GLY A 201 5.57 -7.07 -27.33
CA GLY A 201 6.59 -8.12 -27.43
C GLY A 201 6.92 -8.88 -26.15
N ASP A 202 6.97 -8.22 -24.99
CA ASP A 202 7.60 -8.80 -23.78
C ASP A 202 6.62 -9.52 -22.83
N LEU A 203 5.35 -9.12 -22.84
CA LEU A 203 4.30 -9.69 -21.99
C LEU A 203 3.95 -11.15 -22.33
N ARG A 204 4.15 -11.59 -23.59
CA ARG A 204 3.88 -12.99 -24.00
C ARG A 204 4.90 -13.98 -23.44
N LYS A 205 6.12 -13.54 -23.12
CA LYS A 205 7.17 -14.41 -22.55
C LYS A 205 6.92 -14.73 -21.08
N PHE A 206 6.30 -13.81 -20.33
CA PHE A 206 6.02 -14.00 -18.90
C PHE A 206 4.85 -14.98 -18.68
N GLN A 207 3.80 -14.90 -19.50
CA GLN A 207 2.62 -15.79 -19.43
C GLN A 207 2.95 -17.26 -19.80
N LYS A 208 3.88 -17.51 -20.74
CA LYS A 208 4.22 -18.86 -21.20
C LYS A 208 5.03 -19.67 -20.17
N ARG A 209 5.74 -19.00 -19.25
CA ARG A 209 6.56 -19.67 -18.22
C ARG A 209 5.75 -20.26 -17.05
N ARG A 210 4.58 -19.70 -16.70
CA ARG A 210 3.74 -20.26 -15.61
C ARG A 210 2.81 -21.39 -16.05
N ARG A 211 2.35 -21.39 -17.30
CA ARG A 211 1.43 -22.43 -17.81
C ARG A 211 2.06 -23.83 -17.90
N ASN A 212 3.40 -23.92 -17.96
CA ASN A 212 4.12 -25.19 -17.97
C ASN A 212 4.56 -25.67 -16.57
N GLY A 213 4.51 -24.81 -15.54
CA GLY A 213 4.90 -25.17 -14.17
C GLY A 213 3.78 -25.83 -13.34
N ILE A 214 2.51 -25.61 -13.72
CA ILE A 214 1.33 -26.11 -12.97
C ILE A 214 0.88 -27.50 -13.47
N LYS A 215 1.46 -28.02 -14.57
CA LYS A 215 1.10 -29.34 -15.09
C LYS A 215 1.89 -30.52 -14.48
N ASN A 216 2.84 -30.26 -13.58
CA ASN A 216 3.68 -31.30 -12.98
C ASN A 216 3.86 -31.09 -11.46
N LEU A 217 2.76 -30.93 -10.72
CA LEU A 217 2.67 -31.16 -9.28
C LEU A 217 1.41 -31.98 -9.01
#